data_AF-A0A357D192-F1
#
_entry.id   AF-A0A357D192-F1
#
_cell.length_a   1.000
_cell.length_b   1.000
_cell.length_c   1.000
_cell.angle_alpha   90.00
_cell.angle_beta   90.00
_cell.angle_gamma   90.00
#
_symmetry.space_group_name_H-M   'P 1'
#
loop_
_entity.id
_entity.type
_entity.pdbx_description
1 polymer ?
#
loop_
_entity_poly.entity_id
_entity_poly.type
_entity_poly.pdbx_seq_one_letter_code
_entity_poly.pdbx_strand_id
1 'polypeptide(L)'
;MDPWRNFEGALWRKKIDLADFIRHNYQPFTSEPAFLSPPSARTKRLWTKCQQLMDEERTAGGVLAIDTERVAEVTAWAPGYIDRELEVIVGLQTDEPLKRVVNPWGGWRMVEAACKARNIDPDPAMKKIFTTYRRTQNEAIFRIYTPEMRQARHLGIITGLPDAYGRGRLIGDYRRVPLYGLDFLITEKKNDLYALDNVDDTSIHLREDIADQIEGLERLGEMAKAYGSDLSRPATDAREAIQWLYFAYLGAVKEQNGAAMSLGHTSP
;
A
#
# COMPACT_ATOMS: atom_id res chain seq x y z
N MET A 1 -26.12 -4.76 -11.02
CA MET A 1 -26.65 -3.57 -10.33
C MET A 1 -25.87 -2.37 -10.85
N ASP A 2 -26.52 -1.26 -11.18
CA ASP A 2 -25.80 -0.04 -11.59
C ASP A 2 -25.07 0.54 -10.36
N PRO A 3 -23.71 0.52 -10.31
CA PRO A 3 -22.95 0.96 -9.14
C PRO A 3 -23.10 2.46 -8.88
N TRP A 4 -23.57 3.22 -9.88
CA TRP A 4 -23.70 4.67 -9.80
C TRP A 4 -25.14 5.15 -9.76
N ARG A 5 -26.07 4.25 -9.46
CA ARG A 5 -27.49 4.55 -9.36
C ARG A 5 -27.72 5.64 -8.31
N ASN A 6 -28.50 6.66 -8.69
CA ASN A 6 -28.87 7.81 -7.86
C ASN A 6 -27.73 8.75 -7.45
N PHE A 7 -26.49 8.55 -7.92
CA PHE A 7 -25.44 9.56 -7.73
C PHE A 7 -25.59 10.70 -8.74
N GLU A 8 -25.45 11.92 -8.24
CA GLU A 8 -25.50 13.16 -9.01
C GLU A 8 -24.14 13.50 -9.63
N GLY A 9 -24.14 14.39 -10.63
CA GLY A 9 -22.95 14.82 -11.34
C GLY A 9 -22.68 14.04 -12.62
N ALA A 10 -22.03 14.70 -13.58
CA ALA A 10 -21.78 14.19 -14.93
C ALA A 10 -20.30 14.15 -15.30
N LEU A 11 -19.45 14.99 -14.70
CA LEU A 11 -18.05 15.11 -15.07
C LEU A 11 -17.25 13.90 -14.57
N TRP A 12 -17.43 13.53 -13.30
CA TRP A 12 -16.77 12.37 -12.70
C TRP A 12 -17.11 11.04 -13.40
N ARG A 13 -18.21 10.96 -14.14
CA ARG A 13 -18.59 9.77 -14.95
C ARG A 13 -17.83 9.68 -16.28
N LYS A 14 -17.27 10.80 -16.75
CA LYS A 14 -16.57 10.90 -18.05
C LYS A 14 -15.05 10.85 -17.90
N LYS A 15 -14.52 11.24 -16.74
CA LYS A 15 -13.10 11.25 -16.42
C LYS A 15 -12.89 11.01 -14.92
N ILE A 16 -11.67 10.66 -14.53
CA ILE A 16 -11.30 10.53 -13.11
C ILE A 16 -11.40 11.89 -12.40
N ASP A 17 -12.45 12.11 -11.60
CA ASP A 17 -12.68 13.35 -10.85
C ASP A 17 -13.44 13.10 -9.54
N LEU A 18 -12.70 12.75 -8.49
CA LEU A 18 -13.29 12.46 -7.18
C LEU A 18 -13.81 13.70 -6.47
N ALA A 19 -13.21 14.86 -6.71
CA ALA A 19 -13.66 16.10 -6.10
C ALA A 19 -15.06 16.46 -6.62
N ASP A 20 -15.31 16.27 -7.91
CA ASP A 20 -16.63 16.42 -8.51
C ASP A 20 -17.65 15.41 -7.95
N PHE A 21 -17.28 14.13 -7.84
CA PHE A 21 -18.14 13.11 -7.23
C PHE A 21 -18.54 13.48 -5.80
N ILE A 22 -17.56 13.79 -4.94
CA ILE A 22 -17.81 14.12 -3.53
C ILE A 22 -18.67 15.37 -3.41
N ARG A 23 -18.38 16.43 -4.17
CA ARG A 23 -19.13 17.70 -4.10
C ARG A 23 -20.63 17.51 -4.38
N HIS A 24 -20.97 16.64 -5.31
CA HIS A 24 -22.37 16.40 -5.71
C HIS A 24 -23.10 15.38 -4.83
N ASN A 25 -22.38 14.52 -4.10
CA ASN A 25 -23.00 13.35 -3.45
C ASN A 25 -22.79 13.27 -1.94
N TYR A 26 -21.88 14.05 -1.38
CA TYR A 26 -21.70 14.14 0.07
C TYR A 26 -22.86 14.92 0.71
N GLN A 27 -23.35 14.41 1.84
CA GLN A 27 -24.33 15.09 2.67
C GLN A 27 -23.64 15.66 3.92
N PRO A 28 -23.51 16.99 4.04
CA PRO A 28 -22.97 17.61 5.24
C PRO A 28 -23.75 17.24 6.49
N PHE A 29 -23.02 16.83 7.53
CA PHE A 29 -23.58 16.52 8.84
C PHE A 29 -23.12 17.56 9.87
N THR A 30 -24.07 18.31 10.44
CA THR A 30 -23.81 19.40 11.40
C THR A 30 -24.51 19.21 12.74
N SER A 31 -25.16 18.07 12.94
CA SER A 31 -25.95 17.77 14.15
C SER A 31 -25.15 16.96 15.17
N GLU A 32 -25.73 16.70 16.34
CA GLU A 32 -25.11 15.85 17.36
C GLU A 32 -25.04 14.37 16.91
N PRO A 33 -23.97 13.63 17.27
CA PRO A 33 -23.73 12.26 16.79
C PRO A 33 -24.59 11.20 17.54
N ALA A 34 -25.85 11.51 17.84
CA ALA A 34 -26.76 10.60 18.56
C ALA A 34 -27.11 9.31 17.79
N PHE A 35 -26.83 9.27 16.48
CA PHE A 35 -27.02 8.10 15.62
C PHE A 35 -25.90 7.05 15.75
N LEU A 36 -24.80 7.36 16.46
CA LEU A 36 -23.67 6.46 16.60
C LEU A 36 -24.07 5.17 17.34
N SER A 37 -23.71 4.04 16.73
CA SER A 37 -23.94 2.71 17.31
C SER A 37 -22.68 2.20 18.01
N PRO A 38 -22.81 1.47 19.14
CA PRO A 38 -21.67 0.83 19.81
C PRO A 38 -21.08 -0.31 18.96
N PRO A 39 -19.85 -0.75 19.25
CA PRO A 39 -19.23 -1.86 18.53
C PRO A 39 -20.03 -3.16 18.70
N SER A 40 -20.20 -3.89 17.60
CA SER A 40 -20.88 -5.19 17.59
C SER A 40 -20.14 -6.24 18.43
N ALA A 41 -20.84 -7.29 18.87
CA ALA A 41 -20.22 -8.41 19.56
C ALA A 41 -19.10 -9.07 18.72
N ARG A 42 -19.31 -9.15 17.40
CA ARG A 42 -18.31 -9.64 16.44
C ARG A 42 -17.05 -8.78 16.45
N THR A 43 -17.20 -7.46 16.37
CA THR A 43 -16.09 -6.49 16.43
C THR A 43 -15.33 -6.59 17.74
N LYS A 44 -16.03 -6.70 18.88
CA LYS A 44 -15.39 -6.86 20.20
C LYS A 44 -14.54 -8.13 20.25
N ARG A 45 -15.06 -9.27 19.77
CA ARG A 45 -14.32 -10.53 19.72
C ARG A 45 -13.07 -10.43 18.85
N LEU A 46 -13.20 -9.88 17.64
CA LEU A 46 -12.06 -9.69 16.73
C LEU A 46 -11.00 -8.77 17.35
N TRP A 47 -11.44 -7.67 17.97
CA TRP A 47 -10.53 -6.73 18.63
C TRP A 47 -9.79 -7.35 19.81
N THR A 48 -10.46 -8.20 20.62
CA THR A 48 -9.79 -8.95 21.68
C THR A 48 -8.66 -9.83 21.13
N LYS A 49 -8.86 -10.48 19.98
CA LYS A 49 -7.78 -11.24 19.31
C LYS A 49 -6.64 -10.35 18.85
N CYS A 50 -6.93 -9.18 18.28
CA CYS A 50 -5.90 -8.20 17.93
C CYS A 50 -5.08 -7.77 19.15
N GLN A 51 -5.74 -7.51 20.28
CA GLN A 51 -5.07 -7.12 21.52
C GLN A 51 -4.15 -8.23 22.04
N GLN A 52 -4.59 -9.49 22.00
CA GLN A 52 -3.75 -10.64 22.36
C GLN A 52 -2.50 -10.73 21.47
N LEU A 53 -2.65 -10.59 20.15
CA LEU A 53 -1.52 -10.58 19.22
C LEU A 53 -0.54 -9.40 19.50
N MET A 54 -1.05 -8.23 19.88
CA MET A 54 -0.21 -7.10 20.28
C MET A 54 0.51 -7.35 21.61
N ASP A 55 -0.12 -8.07 22.54
CA ASP A 55 0.50 -8.47 23.81
C ASP A 55 1.62 -9.48 23.56
N GLU A 56 1.41 -10.43 22.64
CA GLU A 56 2.44 -11.37 22.16
C GLU A 56 3.59 -10.63 21.48
N GLU A 57 3.30 -9.69 20.56
CA GLU A 57 4.33 -8.89 19.90
C GLU A 57 5.17 -8.09 20.92
N ARG A 58 4.55 -7.46 21.92
CA ARG A 58 5.28 -6.76 22.99
C ARG A 58 6.13 -7.72 23.81
N THR A 59 5.61 -8.89 24.16
CA THR A 59 6.37 -9.93 24.88
C THR A 59 7.57 -10.42 24.07
N ALA A 60 7.45 -10.48 22.74
CA ALA A 60 8.51 -10.86 21.82
C ALA A 60 9.52 -9.73 21.51
N GLY A 61 9.47 -8.60 22.22
CA GLY A 61 10.38 -7.47 22.00
C GLY A 61 10.00 -6.59 20.81
N GLY A 62 8.71 -6.57 20.43
CA GLY A 62 8.12 -5.62 19.49
C GLY A 62 8.06 -6.08 18.03
N VAL A 63 8.42 -7.32 17.70
CA VAL A 63 8.14 -7.95 16.40
C VAL A 63 7.78 -9.40 16.65
N LEU A 64 6.59 -9.80 16.20
CA LEU A 64 6.09 -11.15 16.39
C LEU A 64 6.74 -12.15 15.42
N ALA A 65 6.83 -11.76 14.14
CA ALA A 65 7.47 -12.55 13.09
C ALA A 65 8.00 -11.64 11.97
N ILE A 66 8.97 -12.14 11.21
CA ILE A 66 9.53 -11.50 10.01
C ILE A 66 9.49 -12.53 8.89
N ASP A 67 9.00 -12.17 7.71
CA ASP A 67 9.13 -13.02 6.53
C ASP A 67 10.53 -12.83 5.91
N THR A 68 11.40 -13.82 6.09
CA THR A 68 12.78 -13.80 5.58
C THR A 68 12.96 -14.53 4.26
N GLU A 69 11.89 -14.99 3.62
CA GLU A 69 11.94 -15.82 2.42
C GLU A 69 11.32 -15.11 1.21
N ARG A 70 10.47 -14.10 1.45
CA ARG A 70 9.75 -13.36 0.40
C ARG A 70 10.15 -11.89 0.35
N VAL A 71 10.10 -11.36 -0.86
CA VAL A 71 10.33 -9.94 -1.15
C VAL A 71 9.00 -9.18 -1.14
N ALA A 72 9.01 -7.95 -0.61
CA ALA A 72 7.88 -7.03 -0.68
C ALA A 72 7.34 -6.86 -2.11
N GLU A 73 6.11 -7.34 -2.31
CA GLU A 73 5.34 -7.24 -3.55
C GLU A 73 3.84 -7.41 -3.23
N VAL A 74 2.97 -6.85 -4.08
CA VAL A 74 1.51 -6.86 -3.91
C VAL A 74 0.94 -8.29 -3.81
N THR A 75 1.49 -9.23 -4.58
CA THR A 75 0.98 -10.62 -4.71
C THR A 75 1.86 -11.68 -4.02
N ALA A 76 2.91 -11.27 -3.29
CA ALA A 76 3.88 -12.21 -2.71
C ALA A 76 3.30 -13.13 -1.61
N TRP A 77 2.20 -12.73 -0.96
CA TRP A 77 1.58 -13.52 0.11
C TRP A 77 0.16 -13.96 -0.26
N ALA A 78 -0.19 -15.16 0.20
CA ALA A 78 -1.56 -15.61 0.26
C ALA A 78 -2.42 -14.72 1.19
N PRO A 79 -3.75 -14.79 1.08
CA PRO A 79 -4.66 -14.09 1.98
C PRO A 79 -4.41 -14.42 3.47
N GLY A 80 -4.19 -13.39 4.28
CA GLY A 80 -4.10 -13.50 5.74
C GLY A 80 -5.35 -12.96 6.44
N TYR A 81 -5.68 -13.56 7.59
CA TYR A 81 -6.86 -13.22 8.39
C TYR A 81 -6.51 -13.27 9.88
N ILE A 82 -7.12 -12.41 10.69
CA ILE A 82 -7.06 -12.52 12.16
C ILE A 82 -8.09 -13.58 12.61
N ASP A 83 -9.31 -13.46 12.08
CA ASP A 83 -10.36 -14.46 12.23
C ASP A 83 -11.39 -14.28 11.11
N ARG A 84 -11.29 -15.15 10.09
CA ARG A 84 -12.03 -15.03 8.83
C ARG A 84 -13.55 -14.99 9.01
N GLU A 85 -14.08 -15.65 10.04
CA GLU A 85 -15.53 -15.68 10.28
C GLU A 85 -16.05 -14.39 10.94
N LEU A 86 -15.16 -13.64 11.59
CA LEU A 86 -15.50 -12.40 12.29
C LEU A 86 -15.28 -11.15 11.43
N GLU A 87 -14.56 -11.25 10.33
CA GLU A 87 -14.16 -10.09 9.53
C GLU A 87 -15.24 -9.68 8.50
N VAL A 88 -15.46 -8.37 8.38
CA VAL A 88 -16.31 -7.77 7.34
C VAL A 88 -15.47 -7.26 6.18
N ILE A 89 -14.39 -6.58 6.57
CA ILE A 89 -13.34 -6.04 5.71
C ILE A 89 -12.10 -6.88 6.01
N VAL A 90 -11.48 -7.40 4.96
CA VAL A 90 -10.37 -8.37 5.03
C VAL A 90 -9.13 -7.81 4.36
N GLY A 91 -7.97 -8.40 4.70
CA GLY A 91 -6.69 -8.06 4.10
C GLY A 91 -5.61 -7.84 5.15
N LEU A 92 -4.48 -8.53 5.00
CA LEU A 92 -3.27 -8.31 5.80
C LEU A 92 -2.04 -8.17 4.88
N GLN A 93 -0.99 -7.51 5.38
CA GLN A 93 0.26 -7.30 4.62
C GLN A 93 0.96 -8.61 4.27
N THR A 94 0.84 -9.63 5.12
CA THR A 94 1.35 -10.98 4.89
C THR A 94 0.20 -11.99 5.04
N ASP A 95 0.54 -13.27 5.08
CA ASP A 95 -0.34 -14.41 5.34
C ASP A 95 -0.77 -14.53 6.81
N GLU A 96 -0.12 -13.80 7.73
CA GLU A 96 -0.36 -13.89 9.17
C GLU A 96 -0.45 -12.50 9.82
N PRO A 97 -1.24 -12.32 10.88
CA PRO A 97 -1.31 -11.04 11.58
C PRO A 97 0.04 -10.69 12.24
N LEU A 98 0.43 -9.41 12.14
CA LEU A 98 1.65 -8.84 12.73
C LEU A 98 2.99 -9.44 12.24
N LYS A 99 2.98 -10.35 11.26
CA LYS A 99 4.20 -10.79 10.57
C LYS A 99 4.69 -9.68 9.63
N ARG A 100 5.91 -9.21 9.87
CA ARG A 100 6.53 -8.08 9.16
C ARG A 100 7.05 -8.52 7.79
N VAL A 101 6.79 -7.69 6.78
CA VAL A 101 7.36 -7.84 5.43
C VAL A 101 8.84 -7.41 5.42
N VAL A 102 9.68 -8.15 4.70
CA VAL A 102 11.02 -7.70 4.33
C VAL A 102 10.95 -6.95 2.99
N ASN A 103 11.34 -5.68 3.00
CA ASN A 103 11.45 -4.86 1.79
C ASN A 103 12.93 -4.56 1.50
N PRO A 104 13.58 -5.37 0.64
CA PRO A 104 14.98 -5.21 0.29
C PRO A 104 15.23 -4.14 -0.78
N TRP A 105 14.19 -3.64 -1.46
CA TRP A 105 14.30 -2.60 -2.50
C TRP A 105 14.99 -1.33 -1.96
N GLY A 106 14.66 -0.97 -0.71
CA GLY A 106 15.26 0.16 0.00
C GLY A 106 16.74 -0.04 0.35
N GLY A 107 17.19 -1.28 0.55
CA GLY A 107 18.60 -1.59 0.84
C GLY A 107 18.82 -2.84 1.68
N TRP A 108 19.70 -3.73 1.19
CA TRP A 108 20.02 -5.00 1.85
C TRP A 108 20.64 -4.83 3.25
N ARG A 109 21.49 -3.82 3.43
CA ARG A 109 22.17 -3.57 4.72
C ARG A 109 21.20 -3.36 5.88
N MET A 110 20.05 -2.75 5.61
CA MET A 110 19.03 -2.49 6.63
C MET A 110 18.25 -3.74 6.97
N VAL A 111 17.97 -4.59 5.97
CA VAL A 111 17.38 -5.92 6.18
C VAL A 111 18.29 -6.76 7.07
N GLU A 112 19.58 -6.85 6.75
CA GLU A 112 20.56 -7.63 7.53
C GLU A 112 20.67 -7.11 8.97
N ALA A 113 20.73 -5.79 9.17
CA ALA A 113 20.78 -5.18 10.49
C ALA A 113 19.49 -5.43 11.30
N ALA A 114 18.31 -5.31 10.67
CA ALA A 114 17.02 -5.53 11.33
C ALA A 114 16.84 -7.00 11.74
N CYS A 115 17.21 -7.94 10.88
CA CYS A 115 17.14 -9.38 11.19
C CYS A 115 18.13 -9.75 12.30
N LYS A 116 19.38 -9.27 12.22
CA LYS A 116 20.40 -9.50 13.25
C LYS A 116 20.00 -8.93 14.61
N ALA A 117 19.35 -7.77 14.66
CA ALA A 117 18.83 -7.19 15.90
C ALA A 117 17.79 -8.07 16.60
N ARG A 118 17.23 -9.05 15.88
CA ARG A 118 16.26 -10.04 16.38
C ARG A 118 16.80 -11.47 16.40
N ASN A 119 18.11 -11.65 16.23
CA ASN A 119 18.77 -12.97 16.15
C ASN A 119 18.15 -13.87 15.05
N ILE A 120 17.76 -13.25 13.94
CA ILE A 120 17.25 -13.94 12.75
C ILE A 120 18.25 -13.74 11.62
N ASP A 121 18.54 -14.80 10.87
CA ASP A 121 19.34 -14.74 9.66
C ASP A 121 18.43 -14.65 8.43
N PRO A 122 18.57 -13.62 7.57
CA PRO A 122 17.78 -13.53 6.35
C PRO A 122 18.27 -14.53 5.29
N ASP A 123 17.40 -14.93 4.36
CA ASP A 123 17.74 -15.92 3.33
C ASP A 123 19.00 -15.52 2.51
N PRO A 124 20.05 -16.38 2.47
CA PRO A 124 21.23 -16.17 1.65
C PRO A 124 20.95 -15.96 0.15
N ALA A 125 19.87 -16.53 -0.39
CA ALA A 125 19.45 -16.30 -1.76
C ALA A 125 19.02 -14.84 -1.98
N MET A 126 18.24 -14.27 -1.06
CA MET A 126 17.89 -12.85 -1.11
C MET A 126 19.13 -11.96 -1.01
N LYS A 127 20.08 -12.31 -0.12
CA LYS A 127 21.38 -11.60 -0.04
C LYS A 127 22.03 -11.52 -1.40
N LYS A 128 22.20 -12.68 -2.06
CA LYS A 128 22.81 -12.76 -3.38
C LYS A 128 22.07 -11.90 -4.41
N ILE A 129 20.73 -11.93 -4.42
CA ILE A 129 19.93 -11.12 -5.33
C ILE A 129 20.22 -9.63 -5.13
N PHE A 130 20.08 -9.12 -3.90
CA PHE A 130 20.14 -7.69 -3.62
C PHE A 130 21.55 -7.13 -3.38
N THR A 131 22.59 -7.97 -3.43
CA THR A 131 23.99 -7.54 -3.43
C THR A 131 24.73 -7.80 -4.74
N THR A 132 24.17 -8.58 -5.66
CA THR A 132 24.86 -8.99 -6.90
C THR A 132 24.05 -8.72 -8.16
N TYR A 133 22.74 -8.98 -8.16
CA TYR A 133 21.93 -8.91 -9.38
C TYR A 133 21.06 -7.65 -9.44
N ARG A 134 20.44 -7.28 -8.32
CA ARG A 134 19.52 -6.14 -8.22
C ARG A 134 20.09 -5.08 -7.29
N ARG A 135 20.46 -3.94 -7.87
CA ARG A 135 20.86 -2.75 -7.11
C ARG A 135 19.68 -2.22 -6.28
N THR A 136 19.99 -1.82 -5.05
CA THR A 136 19.01 -1.21 -4.12
C THR A 136 19.09 0.32 -4.11
N GLN A 137 18.06 0.98 -3.58
CA GLN A 137 18.06 2.45 -3.41
C GLN A 137 19.25 2.91 -2.56
N ASN A 138 19.48 2.27 -1.41
CA ASN A 138 20.61 2.58 -0.53
C ASN A 138 21.95 2.51 -1.27
N GLU A 139 22.19 1.43 -2.03
CA GLU A 139 23.44 1.30 -2.77
C GLU A 139 23.59 2.39 -3.83
N ALA A 140 22.52 2.68 -4.59
CA ALA A 140 22.54 3.72 -5.62
C ALA A 140 22.90 5.10 -5.03
N ILE A 141 22.28 5.47 -3.91
CA ILE A 141 22.52 6.75 -3.21
C ILE A 141 23.96 6.84 -2.70
N PHE A 142 24.43 5.81 -1.98
CA PHE A 142 25.76 5.86 -1.37
C PHE A 142 26.90 5.84 -2.41
N ARG A 143 26.66 5.30 -3.62
CA ARG A 143 27.61 5.36 -4.74
C ARG A 143 27.86 6.77 -5.26
N ILE A 144 26.87 7.66 -5.17
CA ILE A 144 26.95 9.03 -5.71
C ILE A 144 27.12 10.12 -4.64
N TYR A 145 27.06 9.75 -3.36
CA TYR A 145 27.34 10.69 -2.26
C TYR A 145 28.77 11.24 -2.33
N THR A 146 28.88 12.57 -2.24
CA THR A 146 30.18 13.24 -2.13
C THR A 146 30.80 13.03 -0.74
N PRO A 147 32.12 13.23 -0.59
CA PRO A 147 32.77 13.18 0.73
C PRO A 147 32.11 14.12 1.76
N GLU A 148 31.71 15.32 1.35
CA GLU A 148 31.10 16.33 2.22
C GLU A 148 29.70 15.89 2.68
N MET A 149 28.89 15.31 1.78
CA MET A 149 27.58 14.75 2.15
C MET A 149 27.74 13.65 3.22
N ARG A 150 28.72 12.76 3.04
CA ARG A 150 29.02 11.70 4.02
C ARG A 150 29.49 12.28 5.35
N GLN A 151 30.34 13.30 5.32
CA GLN A 151 30.83 13.96 6.51
C GLN A 151 29.71 14.67 7.28
N ALA A 152 28.84 15.42 6.60
CA ALA A 152 27.70 16.09 7.22
C ALA A 152 26.75 15.10 7.92
N ARG A 153 26.50 13.94 7.29
CA ARG A 153 25.72 12.85 7.88
C ARG A 153 26.40 12.22 9.09
N HIS A 154 27.70 11.96 9.01
CA HIS A 154 28.48 11.36 10.11
C HIS A 154 28.55 12.29 11.34
N LEU A 155 28.70 13.59 11.11
CA LEU A 155 28.75 14.61 12.17
C LEU A 155 27.38 14.97 12.76
N GLY A 156 26.30 14.39 12.22
CA GLY A 156 24.95 14.68 12.70
C GLY A 156 24.39 16.05 12.27
N ILE A 157 25.01 16.71 11.30
CA ILE A 157 24.55 18.01 10.76
C ILE A 157 23.29 17.81 9.91
N ILE A 158 23.26 16.73 9.12
CA ILE A 158 22.09 16.31 8.35
C ILE A 158 21.80 14.84 8.67
N THR A 159 20.71 14.58 9.39
CA THR A 159 20.34 13.23 9.85
C THR A 159 18.93 12.86 9.43
N GLY A 160 18.66 11.54 9.33
CA GLY A 160 17.30 11.05 9.05
C GLY A 160 16.85 11.23 7.60
N LEU A 161 17.79 11.35 6.66
CA LEU A 161 17.47 11.32 5.23
C LEU A 161 16.94 9.94 4.82
N PRO A 162 16.06 9.84 3.82
CA PRO A 162 15.52 8.57 3.31
C PRO A 162 16.55 7.84 2.42
N ASP A 163 17.76 7.63 2.94
CA ASP A 163 18.86 6.92 2.28
C ASP A 163 18.88 5.42 2.62
N ALA A 164 18.04 5.00 3.57
CA ALA A 164 18.04 3.66 4.15
C ALA A 164 16.64 3.01 4.27
N TYR A 165 15.59 3.68 3.78
CA TYR A 165 14.21 3.20 3.81
C TYR A 165 13.40 3.92 2.72
N GLY A 166 12.20 3.42 2.40
CA GLY A 166 11.32 4.06 1.43
C GLY A 166 10.98 5.50 1.83
N ARG A 167 11.05 6.44 0.89
CA ARG A 167 10.82 7.88 1.20
C ARG A 167 9.45 8.17 1.83
N GLY A 168 8.42 7.38 1.49
CA GLY A 168 7.04 7.63 1.88
C GLY A 168 6.54 8.98 1.37
N ARG A 169 5.63 9.63 2.10
CA ARG A 169 5.05 10.95 1.75
C ARG A 169 4.34 10.96 0.38
N LEU A 170 3.93 9.79 -0.08
CA LEU A 170 3.07 9.60 -1.23
C LEU A 170 1.72 9.10 -0.73
N ILE A 171 0.66 9.71 -1.23
CA ILE A 171 -0.71 9.31 -0.93
C ILE A 171 -1.35 8.99 -2.27
N GLY A 172 -1.54 7.69 -2.53
CA GLY A 172 -2.38 7.28 -3.65
C GLY A 172 -3.82 7.72 -3.38
N ASP A 173 -4.55 8.15 -4.40
CA ASP A 173 -5.98 8.40 -4.22
C ASP A 173 -6.75 7.06 -4.26
N TYR A 174 -6.68 6.33 -3.15
CA TYR A 174 -7.23 4.97 -3.01
C TYR A 174 -8.74 4.89 -3.25
N ARG A 175 -9.44 6.02 -3.12
CA ARG A 175 -10.87 6.18 -3.40
C ARG A 175 -11.21 6.03 -4.89
N ARG A 176 -10.22 6.10 -5.79
CA ARG A 176 -10.43 5.86 -7.23
C ARG A 176 -10.93 4.44 -7.49
N VAL A 177 -10.38 3.46 -6.78
CA VAL A 177 -10.71 2.04 -6.98
C VAL A 177 -12.19 1.74 -6.67
N PRO A 178 -12.78 2.13 -5.52
CA PRO A 178 -14.21 1.91 -5.30
C PRO A 178 -15.09 2.70 -6.28
N LEU A 179 -14.69 3.91 -6.70
CA LEU A 179 -15.53 4.72 -7.59
C LEU A 179 -15.54 4.21 -9.03
N TYR A 180 -14.39 3.74 -9.54
CA TYR A 180 -14.19 3.45 -10.96
C TYR A 180 -13.96 1.97 -11.29
N GLY A 181 -13.48 1.16 -10.35
CA GLY A 181 -12.95 -0.16 -10.66
C GLY A 181 -11.60 -0.11 -11.40
N LEU A 182 -10.89 -1.23 -11.43
CA LEU A 182 -9.56 -1.31 -12.04
C LEU A 182 -9.61 -1.28 -13.57
N ASP A 183 -10.63 -1.83 -14.21
CA ASP A 183 -10.69 -1.87 -15.68
C ASP A 183 -10.68 -0.46 -16.26
N PHE A 184 -11.51 0.44 -15.70
CA PHE A 184 -11.54 1.84 -16.09
C PHE A 184 -10.20 2.53 -15.82
N LEU A 185 -9.60 2.32 -14.65
CA LEU A 185 -8.33 2.96 -14.27
C LEU A 185 -7.15 2.48 -15.14
N ILE A 186 -7.12 1.19 -15.49
CA ILE A 186 -6.12 0.61 -16.39
C ILE A 186 -6.30 1.15 -17.80
N THR A 187 -7.53 1.24 -18.30
CA THR A 187 -7.81 1.85 -19.61
C THR A 187 -7.35 3.30 -19.65
N GLU A 188 -7.65 4.11 -18.64
CA GLU A 188 -7.19 5.50 -18.57
C GLU A 188 -5.67 5.60 -18.49
N LYS A 189 -4.98 4.70 -17.78
CA LYS A 189 -3.51 4.66 -17.75
C LYS A 189 -2.89 4.26 -19.08
N LYS A 190 -3.54 3.36 -19.84
CA LYS A 190 -3.13 3.04 -21.22
C LYS A 190 -3.31 4.25 -22.12
N ASN A 191 -4.41 5.01 -21.97
CA ASN A 191 -4.62 6.26 -22.69
C ASN A 191 -3.52 7.30 -22.34
N ASP A 192 -3.17 7.45 -21.05
CA ASP A 192 -2.05 8.31 -20.62
C ASP A 192 -0.73 7.90 -21.32
N LEU A 193 -0.43 6.60 -21.36
CA LEU A 193 0.79 6.06 -21.97
C LEU A 193 0.85 6.34 -23.48
N TYR A 194 -0.26 6.15 -24.20
CA TYR A 194 -0.31 6.31 -25.64
C TYR A 194 -0.48 7.77 -26.09
N ALA A 195 -0.86 8.68 -25.20
CA ALA A 195 -0.86 10.11 -25.48
C ALA A 195 0.55 10.73 -25.53
N LEU A 196 1.56 10.03 -25.00
CA LEU A 196 2.97 10.46 -25.00
C LEU A 196 3.68 10.04 -26.31
N ASP A 197 3.28 10.65 -27.44
CA ASP A 197 3.77 10.27 -28.78
C ASP A 197 5.28 10.54 -29.01
N ASN A 198 5.82 11.59 -28.40
CA ASN A 198 7.23 11.91 -28.49
C ASN A 198 8.01 11.15 -27.40
N VAL A 199 9.07 10.43 -27.81
CA VAL A 199 9.95 9.70 -26.90
C VAL A 199 11.33 10.35 -26.91
N ASP A 200 11.70 10.90 -25.77
CA ASP A 200 12.98 11.53 -25.43
C ASP A 200 13.44 11.04 -24.04
N ASP A 201 14.62 11.48 -23.59
CA ASP A 201 15.23 11.04 -22.33
C ASP A 201 14.35 11.28 -21.09
N THR A 202 13.44 12.27 -21.12
CA THR A 202 12.55 12.55 -19.98
C THR A 202 11.26 11.73 -20.07
N SER A 203 10.63 11.73 -21.25
CA SER A 203 9.38 11.04 -21.49
C SER A 203 9.53 9.52 -21.47
N ILE A 204 10.70 8.95 -21.80
CA ILE A 204 10.93 7.51 -21.71
C ILE A 204 10.77 6.98 -20.28
N HIS A 205 11.29 7.71 -19.28
CA HIS A 205 11.14 7.35 -17.87
C HIS A 205 9.69 7.49 -17.40
N LEU A 206 8.98 8.54 -17.82
CA LEU A 206 7.55 8.69 -17.49
C LEU A 206 6.70 7.58 -18.13
N ARG A 207 7.03 7.16 -19.35
CA ARG A 207 6.35 6.05 -20.03
C ARG A 207 6.58 4.73 -19.30
N GLU A 208 7.81 4.46 -18.85
CA GLU A 208 8.14 3.31 -18.00
C GLU A 208 7.36 3.36 -16.67
N ASP A 209 7.34 4.51 -15.99
CA ASP A 209 6.58 4.69 -14.74
C ASP A 209 5.06 4.46 -14.92
N ILE A 210 4.50 4.85 -16.07
CA ILE A 210 3.07 4.60 -16.38
C ILE A 210 2.83 3.11 -16.68
N ALA A 211 3.76 2.44 -17.37
CA ALA A 211 3.67 1.00 -17.59
C ALA A 211 3.72 0.22 -16.27
N ASP A 212 4.62 0.58 -15.35
CA ASP A 212 4.69 0.02 -14.00
C ASP A 212 3.41 0.31 -13.19
N GLN A 213 2.79 1.49 -13.37
CA GLN A 213 1.48 1.78 -12.76
C GLN A 213 0.37 0.85 -13.28
N ILE A 214 0.38 0.51 -14.57
CA ILE A 214 -0.60 -0.44 -15.16
C ILE A 214 -0.40 -1.82 -14.55
N GLU A 215 0.84 -2.32 -14.52
CA GLU A 215 1.15 -3.62 -13.92
C GLU A 215 0.82 -3.64 -12.42
N GLY A 216 1.08 -2.56 -11.69
CA GLY A 216 0.70 -2.41 -10.28
C GLY A 216 -0.82 -2.49 -10.06
N LEU A 217 -1.62 -1.91 -10.95
CA LEU A 217 -3.09 -2.04 -10.91
C LEU A 217 -3.53 -3.47 -11.23
N GLU A 218 -2.88 -4.16 -12.16
CA GLU A 218 -3.17 -5.56 -12.50
C GLU A 218 -2.87 -6.48 -11.31
N ARG A 219 -1.69 -6.34 -10.68
CA ARG A 219 -1.32 -7.05 -9.44
C ARG A 219 -2.27 -6.78 -8.28
N LEU A 220 -2.78 -5.55 -8.17
CA LEU A 220 -3.80 -5.19 -7.18
C LEU A 220 -5.10 -5.99 -7.41
N GLY A 221 -5.51 -6.16 -8.66
CA GLY A 221 -6.64 -7.02 -9.05
C GLY A 221 -6.43 -8.48 -8.68
N GLU A 222 -5.24 -9.02 -8.97
CA GLU A 222 -4.86 -10.39 -8.59
C GLU A 222 -4.90 -10.61 -7.07
N MET A 223 -4.33 -9.68 -6.31
CA MET A 223 -4.34 -9.71 -4.85
C MET A 223 -5.77 -9.75 -4.31
N ALA A 224 -6.66 -8.86 -4.75
CA ALA A 224 -8.04 -8.85 -4.27
C ALA A 224 -8.82 -10.10 -4.68
N LYS A 225 -8.55 -10.64 -5.88
CA LYS A 225 -9.14 -11.90 -6.34
C LYS A 225 -8.76 -13.06 -5.44
N ALA A 226 -7.54 -13.10 -4.90
CA ALA A 226 -7.14 -14.10 -3.92
C ALA A 226 -7.98 -14.03 -2.63
N TYR A 227 -8.43 -12.84 -2.22
CA TYR A 227 -9.40 -12.65 -1.12
C TYR A 227 -10.86 -12.87 -1.54
N GLY A 228 -11.13 -13.28 -2.78
CA GLY A 228 -12.48 -13.51 -3.31
C GLY A 228 -13.23 -12.24 -3.72
N SER A 229 -12.51 -11.14 -3.98
CA SER A 229 -13.08 -9.85 -4.39
C SER A 229 -12.71 -9.49 -5.83
N ASP A 230 -13.66 -8.92 -6.56
CA ASP A 230 -13.48 -8.52 -7.97
C ASP A 230 -13.42 -7.00 -8.10
N LEU A 231 -12.20 -6.46 -8.13
CA LEU A 231 -11.94 -5.03 -8.27
C LEU A 231 -12.09 -4.51 -9.70
N SER A 232 -12.34 -5.36 -10.71
CA SER A 232 -12.45 -4.92 -12.12
C SER A 232 -13.50 -3.82 -12.30
N ARG A 233 -14.59 -3.91 -11.53
CA ARG A 233 -15.73 -3.00 -11.53
C ARG A 233 -15.76 -2.05 -10.32
N PRO A 234 -16.50 -0.93 -10.43
CA PRO A 234 -16.82 -0.10 -9.28
C PRO A 234 -17.50 -0.88 -8.15
N ALA A 235 -17.37 -0.36 -6.93
CA ALA A 235 -18.10 -0.83 -5.77
C ALA A 235 -19.61 -0.55 -5.93
N THR A 236 -20.44 -1.50 -5.52
CA THR A 236 -21.91 -1.44 -5.65
C THR A 236 -22.63 -1.16 -4.33
N ASP A 237 -21.93 -1.30 -3.20
CA ASP A 237 -22.45 -1.00 -1.88
C ASP A 237 -21.36 -0.41 -0.95
N ALA A 238 -21.75 -0.05 0.27
CA ALA A 238 -20.83 0.53 1.25
C ALA A 238 -19.72 -0.44 1.70
N ARG A 239 -19.99 -1.76 1.73
CA ARG A 239 -19.00 -2.75 2.14
C ARG A 239 -17.92 -2.88 1.07
N GLU A 240 -18.31 -3.01 -0.20
CA GLU A 240 -17.40 -3.02 -1.33
C GLU A 240 -16.61 -1.70 -1.41
N ALA A 241 -17.25 -0.56 -1.18
CA ALA A 241 -16.57 0.73 -1.25
C ALA A 241 -15.42 0.83 -0.23
N ILE A 242 -15.67 0.39 1.01
CA ILE A 242 -14.65 0.34 2.06
C ILE A 242 -13.59 -0.71 1.75
N GLN A 243 -14.00 -1.91 1.30
CA GLN A 243 -13.09 -3.00 0.98
C GLN A 243 -12.16 -2.66 -0.20
N TRP A 244 -12.66 -1.99 -1.24
CA TRP A 244 -11.90 -1.66 -2.46
C TRP A 244 -10.88 -0.57 -2.15
N LEU A 245 -11.30 0.43 -1.38
CA LEU A 245 -10.41 1.45 -0.84
C LEU A 245 -9.30 0.82 -0.01
N TYR A 246 -9.68 -0.10 0.90
CA TYR A 246 -8.71 -0.77 1.74
C TYR A 246 -7.75 -1.65 0.94
N PHE A 247 -8.21 -2.38 -0.07
CA PHE A 247 -7.32 -3.15 -0.94
C PHE A 247 -6.35 -2.26 -1.72
N ALA A 248 -6.80 -1.12 -2.24
CA ALA A 248 -5.92 -0.17 -2.91
C ALA A 248 -4.81 0.34 -1.98
N TYR A 249 -5.15 0.61 -0.71
CA TYR A 249 -4.15 0.95 0.32
C TYR A 249 -3.26 -0.25 0.69
N LEU A 250 -3.85 -1.46 0.79
CA LEU A 250 -3.14 -2.69 1.14
C LEU A 250 -2.06 -3.02 0.13
N GLY A 251 -2.33 -2.87 -1.18
CA GLY A 251 -1.33 -3.02 -2.23
C GLY A 251 -0.13 -2.11 -1.99
N ALA A 252 -0.37 -0.83 -1.68
CA ALA A 252 0.69 0.12 -1.39
C ALA A 252 1.56 -0.28 -0.17
N VAL A 253 0.94 -0.75 0.92
CA VAL A 253 1.69 -1.16 2.13
C VAL A 253 2.27 -2.58 2.06
N LYS A 254 1.89 -3.39 1.06
CA LYS A 254 2.56 -4.65 0.74
C LYS A 254 3.85 -4.44 -0.06
N GLU A 255 3.86 -3.43 -0.91
CA GLU A 255 4.98 -3.17 -1.82
C GLU A 255 6.00 -2.18 -1.25
N GLN A 256 5.54 -1.15 -0.52
CA GLN A 256 6.37 -0.03 -0.08
C GLN A 256 6.44 0.06 1.45
N ASN A 257 7.64 0.36 1.98
CA ASN A 257 7.90 0.54 3.41
C ASN A 257 8.16 2.02 3.78
N GLY A 258 7.44 2.94 3.14
CA GLY A 258 7.60 4.37 3.35
C GLY A 258 7.42 4.78 4.80
N ALA A 259 8.21 5.74 5.29
CA ALA A 259 8.10 6.21 6.69
C ALA A 259 6.70 6.74 7.05
N ALA A 260 6.01 7.34 6.07
CA ALA A 260 4.61 7.73 6.19
C ALA A 260 3.83 7.20 4.99
N MET A 261 2.99 6.19 5.25
CA MET A 261 2.03 5.62 4.31
C MET A 261 0.63 6.05 4.75
N SER A 262 0.21 7.24 4.29
CA SER A 262 -1.07 7.83 4.76
C SER A 262 -2.24 7.32 3.92
N LEU A 263 -3.37 7.02 4.57
CA LEU A 263 -4.60 6.59 3.89
C LEU A 263 -5.26 7.72 3.06
N GLY A 264 -4.92 8.98 3.35
CA GLY A 264 -5.50 10.15 2.69
C GLY A 264 -6.80 10.64 3.32
N HIS A 265 -7.55 11.46 2.59
CA HIS A 265 -8.82 12.05 3.07
C HIS A 265 -10.00 11.21 2.58
N THR A 266 -10.38 10.22 3.41
CA THR A 266 -11.37 9.19 3.10
C THR A 266 -12.66 9.29 3.92
N SER A 267 -12.67 10.14 4.94
CA SER A 267 -13.85 10.57 5.69
C SER A 267 -13.91 12.10 5.73
N PRO A 268 -15.11 12.72 5.72
CA PRO A 268 -15.28 14.16 5.86
C PRO A 268 -14.78 14.70 7.21
#